data_AF-A0A357CTQ9-F1
#
_entry.id   AF-A0A357CTQ9-F1
#
_cell.length_a   1.000
_cell.length_b   1.000
_cell.length_c   1.000
_cell.angle_alpha   90.00
_cell.angle_beta   90.00
_cell.angle_gamma   90.00
#
_symmetry.space_group_name_H-M   'P 1'
#
loop_
_entity.id
_entity.type
_entity.pdbx_description
1 polymer ?
#
loop_
_entity_poly.entity_id
_entity_poly.type
_entity_poly.pdbx_seq_one_letter_code
_entity_poly.pdbx_strand_id
1 'polypeptide(L)' 'MASAGEGGAWGIALLAAYMKNRANDETFEAYLDQKVFAQQSLSLIEPKEEDIEGFNKFLQRYKDGLNIEKAAIEYY' A
#
# COMPACT_ATOMS: atom_id res chain seq x y z
N MET A 1 15.04 -3.45 -2.03
CA MET A 1 13.99 -4.49 -1.99
C MET A 1 13.75 -4.87 -0.53
N ALA A 2 12.55 -5.39 -0.21
CA ALA A 2 12.19 -6.04 1.05
C ALA A 2 11.54 -5.18 2.15
N SER A 3 10.22 -5.00 2.03
CA SER A 3 9.32 -5.05 3.21
C SER A 3 7.89 -5.37 2.77
N ALA A 4 7.31 -4.58 1.85
CA ALA A 4 5.92 -4.78 1.40
C ALA A 4 5.76 -5.77 0.22
N GLY A 5 6.83 -6.10 -0.50
CA GLY A 5 6.79 -6.96 -1.70
C GLY A 5 6.62 -8.47 -1.44
N GLU A 6 6.78 -8.92 -0.19
CA GLU A 6 6.64 -10.33 0.22
C GLU A 6 5.22 -10.66 0.74
N GLY A 7 4.36 -9.65 0.86
CA GLY A 7 2.95 -9.82 1.21
C GLY A 7 2.70 -10.29 2.65
N GLY A 8 1.63 -11.07 2.85
CA GLY A 8 1.07 -11.37 4.18
C GLY A 8 1.96 -12.21 5.10
N ALA A 9 2.82 -13.08 4.56
CA ALA A 9 3.70 -13.92 5.37
C ALA A 9 4.75 -13.09 6.14
N TRP A 10 5.28 -12.05 5.51
CA TRP A 10 6.21 -11.12 6.14
C TRP A 10 5.55 -10.36 7.30
N GLY A 11 4.30 -9.93 7.12
CA GLY A 11 3.52 -9.28 8.19
C GLY A 11 3.32 -10.20 9.41
N ILE A 12 3.05 -11.49 9.19
CA ILE A 12 2.90 -12.46 10.28
C ILE A 12 4.22 -12.66 11.03
N ALA A 13 5.33 -12.80 10.32
CA ALA A 13 6.65 -12.94 10.93
C ALA A 13 7.04 -11.69 11.74
N LEU A 14 6.71 -10.50 11.23
CA LEU A 14 6.93 -9.22 11.90
C LEU A 14 6.12 -9.11 13.19
N LEU A 15 4.86 -9.51 13.19
CA LEU A 15 4.02 -9.53 14.38
C LEU A 15 4.55 -10.52 15.43
N ALA A 16 4.98 -11.72 15.01
CA ALA A 16 5.62 -12.67 15.91
C ALA A 16 6.91 -12.12 16.52
N ALA A 17 7.73 -11.41 15.73
CA ALA A 17 8.93 -10.74 16.20
C ALA A 17 8.62 -9.61 17.19
N TYR A 18 7.58 -8.80 16.93
CA TYR A 18 7.12 -7.78 17.87
C TYR A 18 6.69 -8.38 19.21
N MET A 19 5.85 -9.43 19.19
CA MET A 19 5.40 -10.10 20.42
C MET A 19 6.58 -10.63 21.26
N LYS A 20 7.65 -11.09 20.59
CA LYS A 20 8.83 -11.64 21.25
C LYS A 20 9.81 -10.57 21.77
N ASN A 21 9.97 -9.47 21.03
CA ASN A 21 11.08 -8.53 21.22
C ASN A 21 10.65 -7.13 21.72
N ARG A 22 9.34 -6.90 21.93
CA ARG A 22 8.87 -5.61 22.43
C ARG A 22 9.35 -5.35 23.86
N ALA A 23 9.62 -4.10 24.17
CA ALA A 23 9.77 -3.67 25.56
C ALA A 23 8.41 -3.63 26.27
N ASN A 24 8.41 -3.51 27.60
CA ASN A 24 7.17 -3.31 28.35
C ASN A 24 6.46 -2.05 27.86
N ASP A 25 5.17 -2.18 27.59
CA ASP A 25 4.28 -1.11 27.11
C ASP A 25 4.70 -0.45 25.79
N GLU A 26 5.63 -1.03 25.03
CA GLU A 26 5.99 -0.55 23.69
C GLU A 26 4.88 -0.87 22.70
N THR A 27 4.33 0.16 22.04
CA THR A 27 3.33 -0.01 20.99
C THR A 27 3.95 -0.60 19.73
N PHE A 28 3.12 -1.18 18.87
CA PHE A 28 3.60 -1.76 17.62
C PHE A 28 4.19 -0.69 16.69
N GLU A 29 3.57 0.48 16.62
CA GLU A 29 4.04 1.62 15.84
C GLU A 29 5.44 2.06 16.28
N ALA A 30 5.64 2.23 17.59
CA ALA A 30 6.94 2.61 18.14
C ALA A 30 8.01 1.56 17.84
N TYR A 31 7.67 0.27 17.94
CA TYR A 31 8.58 -0.84 17.57
C TYR A 31 8.96 -0.79 16.08
N LEU A 32 7.99 -0.54 15.20
CA LEU A 32 8.24 -0.42 13.77
C LEU A 32 9.19 0.75 13.47
N ASP A 33 8.87 1.94 13.97
CA ASP A 33 9.64 3.16 13.68
C ASP A 33 11.05 3.08 14.27
N GLN A 34 11.18 2.60 15.50
CA GLN A 34 12.44 2.70 16.25
C GLN A 34 13.35 1.48 16.12
N LYS A 35 12.83 0.32 15.70
CA LYS A 35 13.63 -0.92 15.61
C LYS A 35 13.63 -1.55 14.24
N VAL A 36 12.51 -1.50 13.51
CA VAL A 36 12.39 -2.16 12.20
C VAL A 36 12.81 -1.22 11.07
N PHE A 37 12.40 0.05 11.15
CA PHE A 37 12.62 1.06 10.11
C PHE A 37 13.59 2.18 10.50
N ALA A 38 14.17 2.15 11.70
CA ALA A 38 15.02 3.23 12.22
C ALA A 38 16.23 3.60 11.34
N GLN A 39 16.69 2.68 10.48
CA GLN A 39 17.81 2.91 9.57
C GLN A 39 17.38 2.86 8.09
N GLN A 40 16.08 2.83 7.80
CA GLN A 40 15.62 2.90 6.41
C GLN A 40 15.62 4.35 5.91
N SER A 41 16.24 4.54 4.75
CA SER A 41 16.09 5.76 3.96
C SER A 41 14.73 5.77 3.27
N LEU A 42 13.87 6.72 3.63
CA LEU A 42 12.61 6.94 2.92
C LEU A 42 12.88 7.75 1.64
N SER A 43 12.35 7.28 0.52
CA SER A 43 12.25 8.06 -0.71
C SER A 43 10.78 8.34 -0.96
N LEU A 44 10.43 9.62 -0.93
CA LEU A 44 9.08 10.08 -1.19
C LEU A 44 9.04 10.71 -2.58
N ILE A 45 8.04 10.33 -3.37
CA ILE A 45 7.72 10.96 -4.64
C ILE A 45 6.36 11.60 -4.46
N GLU A 46 6.35 12.94 -4.43
CA GLU A 46 5.10 13.69 -4.35
C GLU A 46 4.37 13.63 -5.70
N PRO A 47 3.03 13.53 -5.68
CA PRO A 47 2.25 13.56 -6.90
C PRO A 47 2.34 14.94 -7.55
N LYS A 48 2.46 14.97 -8.88
CA LYS A 48 2.37 16.21 -9.66
C LYS A 48 0.92 16.54 -9.94
N GLU A 49 0.60 17.82 -10.03
CA GLU A 49 -0.76 18.29 -10.34
C GLU A 49 -1.25 17.74 -11.69
N GLU A 50 -0.37 17.72 -12.70
CA GLU A 50 -0.67 17.12 -14.01
C GLU A 50 -1.00 15.63 -13.93
N ASP A 51 -0.30 14.87 -13.08
CA ASP A 51 -0.55 13.45 -12.87
C ASP A 51 -1.91 13.25 -12.21
N ILE A 52 -2.23 14.04 -11.19
CA ILE A 52 -3.52 14.00 -10.48
C ILE A 52 -4.67 14.26 -11.46
N GLU A 53 -4.57 15.31 -12.27
CA GLU A 53 -5.57 15.61 -13.29
C GLU A 53 -5.71 14.50 -14.33
N GLY A 54 -4.58 13.95 -14.77
CA GLY A 54 -4.53 12.85 -15.73
C GLY A 54 -5.25 11.60 -15.20
N PHE A 55 -4.94 11.20 -13.96
CA PHE A 55 -5.57 10.05 -13.31
C PHE A 55 -7.07 10.28 -13.06
N ASN A 56 -7.48 11.49 -12.69
CA ASN A 56 -8.90 11.81 -12.55
C ASN A 56 -9.67 11.65 -13.86
N LYS A 57 -9.12 12.18 -14.96
CA LYS A 57 -9.71 12.02 -16.31
C LYS A 57 -9.75 10.55 -16.74
N PHE A 58 -8.70 9.79 -16.47
CA PHE A 58 -8.64 8.35 -16.73
C PHE A 58 -9.71 7.59 -15.94
N LEU A 59 -9.81 7.83 -14.63
CA LEU A 59 -10.76 7.13 -13.76
C LEU A 59 -12.20 7.40 -14.15
N GLN A 60 -12.53 8.63 -14.56
CA GLN A 60 -13.85 8.94 -15.09
C GLN A 60 -14.16 8.08 -16.32
N ARG A 61 -13.26 8.08 -17.32
CA ARG A 61 -13.43 7.29 -18.55
C ARG A 61 -13.49 5.79 -18.28
N TYR A 62 -12.68 5.29 -17.35
CA TYR A 62 -12.66 3.89 -16.96
C TYR A 62 -14.04 3.48 -16.41
N LYS A 63 -14.60 4.26 -15.48
CA LYS A 63 -15.93 4.02 -14.92
C LYS A 63 -17.02 4.06 -15.98
N ASP A 64 -16.96 5.04 -16.88
CA ASP A 64 -17.92 5.15 -17.98
C ASP A 64 -17.82 3.92 -18.92
N GLY A 65 -16.60 3.42 -19.13
CA GLY A 65 -16.31 2.23 -19.92
C GLY A 65 -16.83 0.92 -19.33
N LEU A 66 -16.96 0.80 -18.00
CA LEU A 66 -17.50 -0.41 -17.36
C LEU A 66 -18.91 -0.74 -17.84
N ASN A 67 -19.72 0.27 -18.16
CA ASN A 67 -21.05 0.04 -18.72
C ASN A 67 -20.99 -0.56 -20.13
N ILE A 68 -19.98 -0.19 -20.91
CA ILE A 68 -19.76 -0.74 -22.26
C ILE A 68 -19.31 -2.21 -22.13
N GLU A 69 -18.36 -2.50 -21.24
CA GLU A 69 -17.91 -3.87 -20.97
C GLU A 69 -19.08 -4.75 -20.52
N LYS A 70 -19.91 -4.25 -19.61
CA LYS A 70 -21.10 -4.96 -19.15
C LYS A 70 -22.10 -5.23 -20.28
N ALA A 71 -22.39 -4.21 -21.10
CA ALA A 71 -23.27 -4.37 -22.25
C ALA A 71 -22.74 -5.41 -23.26
N ALA A 72 -21.41 -5.50 -23.44
CA ALA A 72 -20.80 -6.49 -24.31
C ALA A 72 -20.99 -7.93 -23.80
N ILE A 73 -21.30 -8.16 -22.52
CA ILE A 73 -21.66 -9.50 -22.00
C ILE A 73 -23.17 -9.71 -22.08
N GLU A 74 -23.97 -8.67 -21.82
CA GLU A 74 -25.44 -8.79 -21.78
C GLU A 74 -26.08 -8.95 -23.17
N TYR A 75 -25.43 -8.42 -24.23
CA TYR A 75 -25.98 -8.40 -25.60
C TYR A 75 -25.14 -9.20 -26.61
N TYR A 76 -24.29 -10.11 -26.14
CA TYR A 76 -23.51 -11.05 -26.96
C TYR A 76 -24.05 -12.47 -26.80
#